data_AF-A0A954QVW1-F1
#
_entry.id   AF-A0A954QVW1-F1
#
_cell.length_a   1.000
_cell.length_b   1.000
_cell.length_c   1.000
_cell.angle_alpha   90.00
_cell.angle_beta   90.00
_cell.angle_gamma   90.00
#
_symmetry.space_group_name_H-M   'P 1'
#
loop_
_entity.id
_entity.type
_entity.pdbx_description
1 polymer ?
#
loop_
_entity_poly.entity_id
_entity_poly.type
_entity_poly.pdbx_seq_one_letter_code
_entity_poly.pdbx_strand_id
1 'polypeptide(L)' 'MADHGHNGHQQPDTFEVRILRQDAPNQSSYWERHRVKYEHDMNVISVLQRIAARGTTTDGKQV' A
#
# COMPACT_ATOMS: atom_id res chain seq x y z
N MET A 1 1.04 -19.48 -38.97
CA MET A 1 1.91 -19.45 -37.78
C MET A 1 2.18 -18.00 -37.45
N ALA A 2 1.46 -17.42 -36.50
CA ALA A 2 1.70 -16.06 -36.03
C ALA A 2 1.50 -16.03 -34.51
N ASP A 3 2.63 -16.10 -33.84
CA ASP A 3 3.01 -15.52 -32.55
C ASP A 3 1.91 -15.13 -31.55
N HIS A 4 1.76 -15.93 -30.49
CA HIS A 4 1.06 -15.54 -29.28
C HIS A 4 1.98 -14.64 -28.45
N GLY A 5 1.83 -13.33 -28.61
CA GLY A 5 2.46 -12.34 -27.75
C GLY A 5 2.08 -12.57 -26.29
N HIS A 6 2.99 -13.14 -25.51
CA HIS A 6 2.86 -13.22 -24.06
C HIS A 6 2.92 -11.80 -23.50
N ASN A 7 1.75 -11.23 -23.19
CA ASN A 7 1.66 -9.99 -22.44
C ASN A 7 2.07 -10.27 -20.99
N GLY A 8 3.39 -10.28 -20.75
CA GLY A 8 3.99 -10.44 -19.43
C GLY A 8 3.59 -9.26 -18.55
N HIS A 9 2.42 -9.36 -17.92
CA HIS A 9 2.04 -8.48 -16.82
C HIS A 9 3.02 -8.76 -15.68
N GLN A 10 4.13 -8.04 -15.64
CA GLN A 10 4.98 -7.97 -14.47
C GLN A 10 4.10 -7.48 -13.33
N GLN A 11 3.63 -8.41 -12.49
CA GLN A 11 2.88 -8.06 -11.30
C GLN A 11 3.77 -7.11 -10.51
N PRO A 12 3.32 -5.87 -10.23
CA PRO A 12 4.16 -4.93 -9.53
C PRO A 12 4.46 -5.52 -8.14
N ASP A 13 5.75 -5.68 -7.81
CA ASP A 13 6.19 -6.23 -6.50
C ASP A 13 5.67 -5.38 -5.34
N THR A 14 5.23 -4.15 -5.62
CA THR A 14 4.66 -3.21 -4.66
C THR A 14 3.49 -2.42 -5.23
N PHE A 15 2.54 -2.03 -4.39
CA PHE A 15 1.44 -1.14 -4.73
C PHE A 15 1.31 0.02 -3.71
N GLU A 16 0.63 1.08 -4.12
CA GLU A 16 0.40 2.26 -3.28
C GLU A 16 -0.97 2.20 -2.59
N VAL A 17 -0.98 2.52 -1.29
CA VAL A 17 -2.17 2.60 -0.46
C VAL A 17 -2.28 4.02 0.09
N ARG A 18 -3.47 4.62 -0.02
CA ARG A 18 -3.77 5.94 0.54
C ARG A 18 -4.75 5.76 1.69
N ILE A 19 -4.38 6.24 2.87
CA ILE A 19 -5.18 6.15 4.09
C ILE A 19 -5.52 7.57 4.54
N LEU A 20 -6.79 7.85 4.79
CA LEU A 20 -7.21 9.09 5.43
C LEU A 20 -7.06 8.91 6.94
N ARG A 21 -6.15 9.64 7.57
CA ARG A 21 -5.93 9.61 9.02
C ARG A 21 -6.45 10.87 9.67
N GLN A 22 -6.87 10.72 10.91
CA GLN A 22 -7.27 11.82 11.79
C GLN A 22 -6.87 11.39 13.22
N ASP A 23 -5.90 12.09 13.80
CA ASP A 23 -5.30 11.67 15.07
C ASP A 23 -6.13 12.05 16.29
N ALA A 24 -6.99 13.07 16.18
CA ALA A 24 -7.92 13.47 17.23
C ALA A 24 -9.24 14.02 16.63
N PRO A 25 -10.37 13.97 17.38
CA PRO A 25 -11.68 14.44 16.89
C PRO A 25 -11.68 15.88 16.35
N ASN A 26 -10.80 16.74 16.89
CA ASN A 26 -10.71 18.16 16.53
C ASN A 26 -9.56 18.50 15.58
N GLN A 27 -8.84 17.50 15.06
CA GLN A 27 -7.74 17.72 14.11
C GLN A 27 -8.21 17.49 12.67
N SER A 28 -7.58 18.22 11.73
CA SER A 28 -7.82 18.02 10.30
C SER A 28 -7.34 16.64 9.87
N SER A 29 -8.14 16.00 9.02
CA SER A 29 -7.73 14.74 8.41
C SER A 29 -6.66 14.98 7.34
N TYR A 30 -5.77 14.00 7.17
CA TYR A 30 -4.72 14.05 6.15
C TYR A 30 -4.60 12.71 5.44
N TRP A 31 -4.22 12.79 4.15
CA TRP A 31 -3.94 11.60 3.36
C TRP A 31 -2.51 11.14 3.58
N GLU A 32 -2.37 9.96 4.16
CA GLU A 32 -1.10 9.26 4.33
C GLU A 32 -0.93 8.25 3.17
N ARG A 33 0.28 8.17 2.62
CA ARG A 33 0.61 7.24 1.52
C ARG A 33 1.55 6.17 2.03
N HIS A 34 1.36 4.94 1.54
CA HIS A 34 2.17 3.78 1.90
C HIS A 34 2.47 2.96 0.66
N ARG A 35 3.71 2.47 0.56
CA ARG A 35 4.10 1.51 -0.47
C ARG A 35 4.20 0.12 0.16
N VAL A 36 3.29 -0.76 -0.24
CA VAL A 36 3.15 -2.10 0.34
C VAL A 36 3.63 -3.13 -0.65
N LYS A 37 4.41 -4.11 -0.17
CA LYS A 37 4.85 -5.24 -1.00
C LYS A 37 3.64 -6.13 -1.29
N TYR A 38 3.43 -6.47 -2.55
CA TYR A 38 2.38 -7.38 -2.97
C TYR A 38 2.74 -8.83 -2.58
N GLU A 39 1.77 -9.54 -2.01
CA GLU A 39 1.84 -10.99 -1.79
C GLU A 39 0.52 -11.60 -2.29
N HIS A 40 0.57 -12.84 -2.77
CA HIS A 40 -0.63 -13.56 -3.18
C HIS A 40 -1.59 -13.73 -2.00
N ASP A 41 -2.89 -13.68 -2.30
CA ASP A 41 -3.98 -13.82 -1.32
C ASP A 41 -4.01 -12.74 -0.22
N MET A 42 -3.27 -11.63 -0.40
CA MET A 42 -3.28 -10.52 0.54
C MET A 42 -4.64 -9.79 0.49
N ASN A 43 -5.37 -9.85 1.60
CA ASN A 43 -6.58 -9.06 1.79
C ASN A 43 -6.27 -7.69 2.40
N VAL A 44 -7.26 -6.79 2.37
CA VAL A 44 -7.13 -5.42 2.92
C VAL A 44 -6.73 -5.39 4.40
N ILE A 45 -7.11 -6.39 5.20
CA ILE A 45 -6.72 -6.47 6.62
C ILE A 45 -5.21 -6.71 6.73
N SER A 46 -4.67 -7.63 5.94
CA SER A 46 -3.24 -7.95 5.90
C SER A 46 -2.40 -6.74 5.47
N VAL A 47 -2.93 -5.95 4.53
CA VAL A 47 -2.34 -4.66 4.11
C VAL A 47 -2.24 -3.69 5.29
N LEU A 48 -3.36 -3.46 5.99
CA LEU A 48 -3.42 -2.53 7.12
C LEU A 48 -2.54 -2.98 8.29
N GLN A 49 -2.53 -4.28 8.61
CA GLN A 49 -1.67 -4.85 9.63
C GLN A 49 -0.18 -4.63 9.32
N ARG A 50 0.22 -4.82 8.06
CA ARG A 50 1.62 -4.58 7.65
C ARG A 50 1.99 -3.10 7.74
N ILE A 51 1.08 -2.20 7.39
CA ILE A 51 1.30 -0.75 7.55
C ILE A 51 1.48 -0.41 9.04
N ALA A 52 0.62 -0.94 9.91
CA ALA A 52 0.72 -0.74 11.36
C ALA A 52 2.03 -1.30 11.94
N ALA A 53 2.47 -2.47 11.48
CA ALA A 53 3.69 -3.13 11.96
C ALA A 53 4.99 -2.40 11.53
N ARG A 54 4.97 -1.63 10.44
CA ARG A 54 6.16 -0.90 9.94
C ARG A 54 6.39 0.41 10.68
N GLY A 55 5.36 1.02 11.28
CA GLY A 55 5.49 2.26 12.09
C GLY A 55 6.12 3.45 11.36
N THR A 56 6.29 3.38 10.03
CA THR A 56 6.94 4.40 9.21
C THR A 56 6.13 4.62 7.95
N THR A 57 5.74 5.87 7.75
CA THR A 57 5.13 6.34 6.49
C THR A 57 6.20 6.43 5.41
N THR A 58 5.82 6.42 4.12
CA THR A 58 6.81 6.58 3.03
C THR A 58 7.53 7.94 3.05
N ASP A 59 7.07 8.89 3.87
CA ASP A 59 7.68 10.22 4.09
C ASP A 59 8.74 10.21 5.21
N GLY A 60 9.03 9.06 5.82
CA GLY A 60 10.03 8.93 6.90
C GLY A 60 9.55 9.45 8.26
N LYS A 61 8.30 9.90 8.39
CA LYS A 61 7.71 10.21 9.69
C LYS A 61 7.38 8.92 10.43
N GLN A 62 7.97 8.78 11.62
CA GLN A 62 7.53 7.80 12.62
C GLN A 62 6.14 8.19 13.09
N VAL A 63 5.23 7.22 13.08
CA VAL A 63 3.86 7.36 13.60
C VAL A 63 3.77 6.86 15.04
#